data_AF-A0A1Y4QWA9-F1
#
_entry.id   AF-A0A1Y4QWA9-F1
#
_cell.length_a   1.000
_cell.length_b   1.000
_cell.length_c   1.000
_cell.angle_alpha   90.00
_cell.angle_beta   90.00
_cell.angle_gamma   90.00
#
_symmetry.space_group_name_H-M   'P 1'
#
loop_
_entity.id
_entity.type
_entity.pdbx_description
1 polymer ?
#
loop_
_entity_poly.entity_id
_entity_poly.type
_entity_poly.pdbx_seq_one_letter_code
_entity_poly.pdbx_strand_id
1 'polypeptide(L)'
;MKFFEKMSDSLLKVYCVKDEKVGQFIDSLSVLPNEDLAIHSFANSCLKTDPVIGRLEDYSLYEVACFDVNSGKFYYDEPKFVIHGLNARALALQRVRDLHLEDEVINDDSNVETESKQ
;
A
#
# COMPACT_ATOMS: atom_id res chain seq x y z
N MET A 1 23.59 17.21 -28.11
CA MET A 1 22.73 16.05 -27.76
C MET A 1 22.31 16.18 -26.30
N LYS A 2 21.03 16.46 -26.02
CA LYS A 2 20.43 16.36 -24.69
C LYS A 2 19.23 15.42 -24.84
N PHE A 3 19.38 14.16 -24.42
CA PHE A 3 18.37 13.10 -24.55
C PHE A 3 18.21 12.32 -23.23
N PHE A 4 18.24 13.01 -22.08
CA PHE A 4 18.18 12.35 -20.76
C PHE A 4 17.24 13.07 -19.78
N GLU A 5 16.08 13.55 -20.24
CA GLU A 5 15.12 14.24 -19.36
C GLU A 5 13.67 13.73 -19.50
N LYS A 6 13.48 12.48 -19.96
CA LYS A 6 12.14 11.88 -20.06
C LYS A 6 12.13 10.40 -19.65
N MET A 7 12.78 10.07 -18.53
CA MET A 7 12.82 8.70 -17.99
C MET A 7 11.92 8.48 -16.76
N SER A 8 11.22 9.48 -16.23
CA SER A 8 10.43 9.31 -15.00
C SER A 8 9.13 8.54 -15.19
N ASP A 9 8.45 8.70 -16.34
CA ASP A 9 7.07 8.23 -16.49
C ASP A 9 6.95 6.80 -17.07
N SER A 10 8.06 6.21 -17.52
CA SER A 10 8.07 4.90 -18.17
C SER A 10 8.62 3.77 -17.30
N LEU A 11 9.17 4.10 -16.13
CA LEU A 11 9.76 3.10 -15.23
C LEU A 11 8.78 2.78 -14.10
N LEU A 12 8.24 1.56 -14.12
CA LEU A 12 7.43 1.01 -13.04
C LEU A 12 8.29 0.21 -12.08
N LYS A 13 7.82 0.06 -10.85
CA LYS A 13 8.45 -0.77 -9.83
C LYS A 13 7.72 -2.11 -9.75
N VAL A 14 8.48 -3.17 -9.52
CA VAL A 14 7.97 -4.53 -9.38
C VAL A 14 8.10 -4.93 -7.93
N TYR A 15 6.98 -5.29 -7.34
CA TYR A 15 6.88 -5.70 -5.95
C TYR A 15 6.48 -7.16 -5.85
N CYS A 16 6.99 -7.82 -4.82
CA CYS A 16 6.69 -9.21 -4.52
C CYS A 16 6.58 -9.43 -3.01
N VAL A 17 5.73 -10.36 -2.61
CA VAL A 17 5.61 -10.76 -1.20
C VAL A 17 6.57 -11.91 -0.96
N LYS A 18 7.33 -11.84 0.13
CA LYS A 18 8.19 -12.92 0.61
C LYS A 18 7.57 -13.57 1.83
N ASP A 19 7.51 -14.89 1.83
CA ASP A 19 7.33 -15.70 3.03
C ASP A 19 8.68 -15.77 3.76
N GLU A 20 8.80 -15.03 4.86
CA GLU A 20 10.01 -14.92 5.67
C GLU A 20 10.35 -16.22 6.40
N LYS A 21 9.34 -17.04 6.70
CA LYS A 21 9.51 -18.31 7.39
C LYS A 21 10.12 -19.36 6.46
N VAL A 22 9.66 -19.41 5.21
CA VAL A 22 10.19 -20.32 4.18
C VAL A 22 11.40 -19.72 3.45
N GLY A 23 11.54 -18.40 3.47
CA GLY A 23 12.58 -17.66 2.77
C GLY A 23 12.34 -17.53 1.27
N GLN A 24 11.10 -17.69 0.80
CA GLN A 24 10.75 -17.71 -0.62
C GLN A 24 9.81 -16.56 -0.99
N PHE A 25 9.99 -16.03 -2.20
CA PHE A 25 9.04 -15.11 -2.80
C PHE A 25 7.82 -15.88 -3.32
N ILE A 26 6.63 -15.32 -3.12
CA ILE A 26 5.37 -15.87 -3.65
C ILE A 26 5.31 -15.54 -5.14
N ASP A 27 4.81 -16.45 -5.97
CA ASP A 27 4.82 -16.34 -7.45
C ASP A 27 4.02 -15.14 -8.03
N SER A 28 3.33 -14.36 -7.19
CA SER A 28 2.54 -13.20 -7.63
C SER A 28 3.35 -11.91 -7.60
N LEU A 29 3.59 -11.33 -8.78
CA LEU A 29 4.24 -10.03 -8.94
C LEU A 29 3.22 -8.90 -9.10
N SER A 30 3.49 -7.76 -8.48
CA SER A 30 2.73 -6.52 -8.66
C SER A 30 3.59 -5.48 -9.36
N VAL A 31 3.17 -4.99 -10.52
CA VAL A 31 3.86 -3.92 -11.24
C VAL A 31 3.10 -2.61 -11.01
N LEU A 32 3.71 -1.69 -10.28
CA LEU A 32 3.06 -0.47 -9.79
C LEU A 32 3.98 0.76 -9.98
N PRO A 33 3.40 1.96 -10.14
CA PRO A 33 4.20 3.15 -10.42
C PRO A 33 4.94 3.70 -9.20
N ASN A 34 4.52 3.35 -7.97
CA ASN A 34 5.18 3.79 -6.74
C ASN A 34 4.97 2.84 -5.56
N GLU A 35 5.76 3.07 -4.50
CA GLU A 35 5.78 2.28 -3.26
C GLU A 35 4.48 2.42 -2.46
N ASP A 36 3.85 3.60 -2.44
CA ASP A 36 2.63 3.86 -1.68
C ASP A 36 1.45 3.01 -2.15
N LEU A 37 1.28 2.86 -3.47
CA LEU A 37 0.27 1.99 -4.06
C LEU A 37 0.55 0.52 -3.77
N ALA A 38 1.82 0.11 -3.74
CA ALA A 38 2.22 -1.25 -3.40
C ALA A 38 1.91 -1.57 -1.94
N ILE A 39 2.26 -0.65 -1.03
CA ILE A 39 1.92 -0.74 0.39
C ILE A 39 0.40 -0.80 0.56
N HIS A 40 -0.35 0.07 -0.11
CA HIS A 40 -1.82 0.08 -0.03
C HIS A 40 -2.44 -1.24 -0.52
N SER A 41 -2.00 -1.76 -1.66
CA SER A 41 -2.48 -3.04 -2.20
C SER A 41 -2.18 -4.22 -1.26
N PHE A 42 -0.95 -4.28 -0.76
CA PHE A 42 -0.52 -5.31 0.19
C PHE A 42 -1.29 -5.21 1.52
N ALA A 43 -1.41 -4.01 2.07
CA ALA A 43 -2.13 -3.74 3.31
C ALA A 43 -3.60 -4.15 3.23
N ASN A 44 -4.28 -3.87 2.11
CA ASN A 44 -5.65 -4.31 1.88
C ASN A 44 -5.75 -5.85 1.78
N SER A 45 -4.74 -6.50 1.22
CA SER A 45 -4.68 -7.96 1.19
C SER A 45 -4.53 -8.55 2.60
N CYS A 46 -3.80 -7.88 3.50
CA CYS A 46 -3.67 -8.27 4.91
C CYS A 46 -4.95 -8.04 5.75
N LEU A 47 -5.94 -7.30 5.24
CA LEU A 47 -7.26 -7.17 5.89
C LEU A 47 -8.18 -8.35 5.60
N LYS A 48 -7.96 -9.04 4.47
CA LYS A 48 -8.80 -10.17 4.08
C LYS A 48 -8.58 -11.32 5.07
N THR A 49 -9.68 -11.85 5.60
CA THR A 49 -9.70 -13.05 6.46
C THR A 49 -9.48 -14.36 5.68
N ASP A 50 -9.17 -14.27 4.38
CA ASP A 50 -9.01 -15.44 3.51
C ASP A 50 -7.62 -16.07 3.74
N PRO A 51 -7.51 -17.41 3.85
CA PRO A 51 -6.34 -18.09 4.38
C PRO A 51 -5.16 -18.20 3.41
N VAL A 52 -5.18 -17.45 2.29
CA VAL A 52 -4.13 -17.49 1.26
C VAL A 52 -2.81 -16.94 1.82
N ILE A 53 -2.89 -16.01 2.76
CA ILE A 53 -1.75 -15.51 3.53
C ILE A 53 -1.86 -16.17 4.90
N GLY A 54 -0.84 -16.94 5.31
CA GLY A 54 -0.78 -17.58 6.62
C GLY A 54 -0.75 -16.56 7.78
N ARG A 55 0.18 -16.71 8.73
CA ARG A 55 0.33 -15.70 9.77
C ARG A 55 0.93 -14.44 9.16
N LEU A 56 0.29 -13.30 9.31
CA LEU A 56 0.76 -12.02 8.75
C LEU A 56 2.18 -11.62 9.19
N GLU A 57 2.65 -12.20 10.30
CA GLU A 57 4.01 -12.06 10.80
C GLU A 57 5.08 -12.79 9.97
N ASP A 58 4.67 -13.69 9.08
CA ASP A 58 5.57 -14.44 8.22
C ASP A 58 5.73 -13.77 6.84
N TYR A 59 5.11 -12.62 6.58
CA TYR A 59 5.09 -12.02 5.24
C TYR A 59 5.56 -10.58 5.21
N SER A 60 6.39 -10.27 4.22
CA SER A 60 6.88 -8.93 3.93
C SER A 60 6.77 -8.59 2.46
N LEU A 61 6.55 -7.32 2.15
CA LEU A 61 6.60 -6.77 0.79
C LEU A 61 8.03 -6.31 0.48
N TYR A 62 8.49 -6.64 -0.73
CA TYR A 62 9.77 -6.21 -1.27
C TYR A 62 9.60 -5.57 -2.64
N GLU A 63 10.44 -4.58 -2.95
CA GLU A 63 10.73 -4.16 -4.33
C GLU A 63 11.82 -5.09 -4.88
N VAL A 64 11.58 -5.72 -6.03
CA VAL A 64 12.46 -6.78 -6.57
C VAL A 64 13.01 -6.46 -7.96
N ALA A 65 12.40 -5.52 -8.67
CA ALA A 65 12.85 -5.10 -9.98
C ALA A 65 12.23 -3.75 -10.38
N CYS A 66 12.74 -3.18 -11.46
CA CYS A 66 12.07 -2.14 -12.23
C CYS A 66 11.63 -2.70 -13.59
N PHE A 67 10.48 -2.23 -14.10
CA PHE A 67 9.98 -2.55 -15.43
C PHE A 67 9.93 -1.29 -16.28
N ASP A 68 10.68 -1.27 -17.38
CA ASP A 68 10.61 -0.17 -18.34
C ASP A 68 9.56 -0.48 -19.41
N VAL A 69 8.47 0.27 -19.38
CA VAL A 69 7.34 0.11 -20.30
C VAL A 69 7.75 0.37 -21.76
N ASN A 70 8.73 1.24 -22.00
CA ASN A 70 9.14 1.59 -23.36
C ASN A 70 9.96 0.48 -24.02
N SER A 71 10.87 -0.14 -23.28
CA SER A 71 11.72 -1.22 -23.80
C SER A 71 11.13 -2.61 -23.57
N GLY A 72 10.11 -2.73 -22.70
CA GLY A 72 9.53 -4.01 -22.27
C GLY A 72 10.48 -4.86 -21.43
N LYS A 73 11.51 -4.25 -20.84
CA LYS A 73 12.58 -4.96 -20.11
C LYS A 73 12.42 -4.84 -18.61
N PHE A 74 12.79 -5.92 -17.92
CA PHE A 74 12.99 -5.93 -16.48
C PHE A 74 14.45 -5.63 -16.14
N TYR A 75 14.65 -4.79 -15.14
CA TYR A 75 15.93 -4.50 -14.50
C TYR A 75 15.85 -5.06 -13.09
N TYR A 76 16.57 -6.15 -12.85
CA TYR A 76 16.58 -6.81 -11.55
C TYR A 76 17.65 -6.17 -10.68
N ASP A 77 17.23 -5.75 -9.49
CA ASP A 77 18.11 -5.21 -8.46
C ASP A 77 18.05 -6.12 -7.22
N GLU A 78 18.92 -5.86 -6.24
CA GLU A 78 18.83 -6.53 -4.95
C GLU A 78 17.47 -6.25 -4.29
N PRO A 79 16.74 -7.28 -3.80
CA PRO A 79 15.44 -7.08 -3.17
C PRO A 79 15.50 -6.09 -2.01
N LYS A 80 14.75 -5.00 -2.11
CA LYS A 80 14.65 -3.97 -1.08
C LYS A 80 13.40 -4.20 -0.25
N PHE A 81 13.58 -4.35 1.07
CA PHE A 81 12.46 -4.45 2.01
C PHE A 81 11.62 -3.16 1.97
N VAL A 82 10.30 -3.31 1.90
CA VAL A 82 9.34 -2.20 1.91
C VAL A 82 8.57 -2.17 3.23
N ILE A 83 7.81 -3.22 3.53
CA ILE A 83 6.97 -3.25 4.74
C ILE A 83 6.64 -4.68 5.17
N HIS A 84 6.52 -4.88 6.48
CA HIS A 84 6.07 -6.14 7.07
C HIS A 84 4.54 -6.24 7.15
N GLY A 85 3.98 -7.43 7.04
CA GLY A 85 2.53 -7.68 6.97
C GLY A 85 1.75 -7.14 8.17
N LEU A 86 2.29 -7.28 9.39
CA LEU A 86 1.68 -6.69 10.60
C LEU A 86 1.57 -5.16 10.53
N ASN A 87 2.62 -4.50 10.05
CA ASN A 87 2.66 -3.04 9.92
C ASN A 87 1.74 -2.57 8.79
N ALA A 88 1.71 -3.30 7.68
CA ALA A 88 0.80 -3.04 6.58
C ALA A 88 -0.66 -3.13 7.02
N ARG A 89 -1.03 -4.18 7.78
CA ARG A 89 -2.38 -4.31 8.34
C ARG A 89 -2.73 -3.16 9.29
N ALA A 90 -1.80 -2.73 10.13
CA ALA A 90 -2.02 -1.59 11.02
C ALA A 90 -2.34 -0.32 10.23
N LEU A 91 -1.61 -0.05 9.13
CA LEU A 91 -1.88 1.08 8.23
C LEU A 91 -3.27 0.98 7.58
N ALA A 92 -3.68 -0.20 7.13
CA ALA A 92 -5.01 -0.37 6.55
C ALA A 92 -6.12 -0.18 7.58
N LEU A 93 -5.97 -0.70 8.81
CA LEU A 93 -6.93 -0.47 9.89
C LEU A 93 -7.02 1.00 10.29
N GLN A 94 -5.90 1.72 10.31
CA GLN A 94 -5.89 3.15 10.56
C GLN A 94 -6.68 3.90 9.47
N ARG A 95 -6.45 3.61 8.20
CA ARG A 95 -7.20 4.22 7.08
C ARG A 95 -8.70 3.95 7.17
N VAL A 96 -9.10 2.73 7.53
CA VAL A 96 -10.52 2.41 7.75
C VAL A 96 -11.09 3.28 8.86
N ARG A 97 -10.37 3.47 9.98
CA ARG A 97 -10.82 4.36 11.07
C ARG A 97 -10.92 5.80 10.60
N ASP A 98 -9.93 6.30 9.88
CA ASP A 98 -9.92 7.69 9.38
C ASP A 98 -11.14 7.96 8.48
N LEU A 99 -11.50 7.01 7.61
CA LEU A 99 -12.70 7.09 6.77
C LEU A 99 -14.02 7.03 7.57
N HIS A 100 -14.06 6.30 8.70
CA HIS A 100 -15.25 6.24 9.55
C HIS A 100 -15.35 7.44 10.52
N LEU A 101 -14.25 8.16 10.76
CA LEU A 101 -14.25 9.40 11.55
C LEU A 101 -14.83 10.58 10.75
N GLU A 102 -14.80 10.54 9.41
CA GLU A 102 -15.46 11.57 8.59
C GLU A 102 -17.00 11.55 8.73
N ASP A 103 -17.59 10.40 9.06
CA ASP A 103 -19.04 10.27 9.29
C ASP A 103 -19.48 10.82 10.68
N GLU A 104 -18.57 10.94 11.65
CA GLU A 104 -18.90 11.44 13.00
C GLU A 104 -18.73 12.97 13.16
N VAL A 105 -18.17 13.68 12.17
CA VAL A 105 -17.87 15.14 12.28
C VAL A 105 -18.98 16.03 11.70
N ILE A 106 -20.06 15.48 11.14
CA ILE A 106 -21.21 16.26 10.65
C ILE A 106 -22.42 16.03 11.56
N ASN A 107 -22.37 16.51 12.81
CA ASN A 107 -23.53 16.76 13.67
C ASN A 107 -23.11 17.60 14.88
N ASP A 108 -22.57 18.80 14.65
CA ASP A 108 -22.49 19.80 15.71
C ASP A 108 -22.68 21.20 15.13
N ASP A 109 -23.89 21.48 14.66
CA ASP A 109 -24.35 22.85 14.37
C ASP A 109 -25.88 22.90 14.30
N SER A 110 -26.55 22.70 15.45
CA SER A 110 -27.84 23.36 15.71
C SER A 110 -28.27 23.17 17.17
N ASN A 111 -27.90 24.11 18.04
CA ASN A 111 -28.86 24.66 18.99
C ASN A 111 -28.40 26.05 19.46
N VAL A 112 -28.49 27.00 18.53
CA VAL A 112 -28.55 28.43 18.83
C VAL A 112 -30.02 28.78 19.07
N GLU A 113 -30.24 29.44 20.20
CA GLU A 113 -31.43 30.22 20.60
C GLU A 113 -32.71 29.47 20.98
N THR A 114 -33.08 29.61 22.26
CA THR A 114 -34.14 30.59 22.56
C THR A 114 -34.08 31.05 24.02
N GLU A 115 -33.77 32.34 24.17
CA GLU A 115 -34.23 33.13 25.30
C GLU A 115 -35.77 33.04 25.37
N SER A 116 -36.33 32.96 26.59
CA SER A 116 -37.65 33.52 26.87
C SER A 116 -37.71 33.84 28.36
N LYS A 117 -37.42 35.10 28.65
CA LYS A 117 -37.77 35.80 29.88
C LYS A 117 -39.30 35.85 30.04
N GLN A 118 -39.79 35.43 31.20
CA GLN A 118 -40.79 36.08 32.09
C GLN A 118 -41.63 35.06 32.85
#